data_AF-A0A9E5V1Q9-F1
#
_entry.id   AF-A0A9E5V1Q9-F1
#
_cell.length_a   1.000
_cell.length_b   1.000
_cell.length_c   1.000
_cell.angle_alpha   90.00
_cell.angle_beta   90.00
_cell.angle_gamma   90.00
#
_symmetry.space_group_name_H-M   'P 1'
#
loop_
_entity.id
_entity.type
_entity.pdbx_description
1 polymer ?
#
loop_
_entity_poly.entity_id
_entity_poly.type
_entity_poly.pdbx_seq_one_letter_code
_entity_poly.pdbx_strand_id
1 'polypeptide(L)'
;MPSHAPYQYVLFDRGILRVTRRSLELAVRVATLMFTLIYSTNLYLLTTAPEEITAGIESLLQPLRRFNLPITETVLTLTLALRFIPLVLEEVQNLVRSVRTRAINWKKLGLQNGLQVWAAVAEKLVDNLLVRAEQIASAMQVRGFTGSDQHQVRWHQFKLQAWDWLALIGLGLFWVTRVTVGGA
;
A
#
# COMPACT_ATOMS: atom_id res chain seq x y z
N MET A 1 43.09 -9.72 -48.10
CA MET A 1 42.99 -9.10 -46.76
C MET A 1 42.08 -7.89 -46.84
N PRO A 2 40.83 -7.94 -46.37
CA PRO A 2 40.03 -6.74 -46.14
C PRO A 2 40.13 -6.31 -44.67
N SER A 3 40.43 -5.03 -44.50
CA SER A 3 40.52 -4.29 -43.24
C SER A 3 39.17 -4.22 -42.51
N HIS A 4 39.10 -4.77 -41.29
CA HIS A 4 37.96 -4.58 -40.39
C HIS A 4 38.03 -3.19 -39.77
N ALA A 5 37.11 -2.30 -40.15
CA ALA A 5 36.91 -1.01 -39.51
C ALA A 5 36.53 -1.20 -38.03
N PRO A 6 37.09 -0.40 -37.10
CA PRO A 6 36.80 -0.55 -35.67
C PRO A 6 35.40 -0.03 -35.38
N TYR A 7 34.51 -0.92 -34.90
CA TYR A 7 33.18 -0.56 -34.43
C TYR A 7 33.27 0.44 -33.27
N GLN A 8 32.94 1.71 -33.52
CA GLN A 8 33.00 2.77 -32.52
C GLN A 8 31.68 2.80 -31.70
N TYR A 9 31.72 2.22 -30.50
CA TYR A 9 30.59 2.08 -29.57
C TYR A 9 30.32 3.31 -28.70
N VAL A 10 31.04 4.42 -28.95
CA VAL A 10 31.01 5.65 -28.15
C VAL A 10 30.31 6.74 -28.98
N LEU A 11 29.16 7.20 -28.50
CA LEU A 11 28.36 8.27 -29.15
C LEU A 11 28.82 9.66 -28.72
N PHE A 12 29.32 9.80 -27.49
CA PHE A 12 29.81 11.05 -26.93
C PHE A 12 30.99 10.73 -26.00
N ASP A 13 32.15 11.32 -26.30
CA ASP A 13 33.32 11.29 -25.41
C ASP A 13 33.67 12.73 -25.03
N ARG A 14 33.39 13.10 -23.78
CA ARG A 14 33.81 14.39 -23.23
C ARG A 14 34.49 14.12 -21.89
N GLY A 15 35.76 13.74 -21.97
CA GLY A 15 36.69 13.60 -20.84
C GLY A 15 36.33 12.50 -19.84
N ILE A 16 35.44 12.80 -18.90
CA ILE A 16 35.03 11.89 -17.79
C ILE A 16 33.68 11.23 -18.11
N LEU A 17 32.91 11.78 -19.05
CA LEU A 17 31.60 11.28 -19.45
C LEU A 17 31.70 10.60 -20.82
N ARG A 18 31.66 9.27 -20.81
CA ARG A 18 31.60 8.43 -22.01
C ARG A 18 30.22 7.81 -22.12
N VAL A 19 29.44 8.27 -23.09
CA VAL A 19 28.14 7.68 -23.43
C VAL A 19 28.36 6.63 -24.51
N THR A 20 28.25 5.38 -24.10
CA THR A 20 28.26 4.23 -25.01
C THR A 20 26.84 3.87 -25.45
N ARG A 21 26.69 3.24 -26.61
CA ARG A 21 25.38 2.69 -27.06
C ARG A 21 24.77 1.78 -26.00
N ARG A 22 25.61 0.96 -25.36
CA ARG A 22 25.21 0.07 -24.25
C ARG A 22 24.68 0.85 -23.04
N SER A 23 25.34 1.93 -22.63
CA SER A 23 24.85 2.77 -21.52
C SER A 23 23.53 3.47 -21.86
N LEU A 24 23.32 3.88 -23.12
CA LEU A 24 22.07 4.47 -23.57
C LEU A 24 20.92 3.45 -23.55
N GLU A 25 21.15 2.25 -24.09
CA GLU A 25 20.16 1.17 -24.06
C GLU A 25 19.79 0.76 -22.63
N LEU A 26 20.78 0.65 -21.74
CA LEU A 26 20.55 0.38 -20.32
C LEU A 26 19.77 1.51 -19.65
N ALA A 27 20.12 2.77 -19.92
CA ALA A 27 19.41 3.91 -19.37
C ALA A 27 17.94 3.94 -19.81
N VAL A 28 17.66 3.67 -21.09
CA VAL A 28 16.29 3.57 -21.61
C VAL A 28 15.53 2.41 -20.95
N ARG A 29 16.14 1.22 -20.83
CA ARG A 29 15.50 0.07 -20.17
C ARG A 29 15.14 0.36 -18.72
N VAL A 30 16.08 0.92 -17.95
CA VAL A 30 15.86 1.24 -16.53
C VAL A 30 14.85 2.38 -16.37
N ALA A 31 14.90 3.42 -17.21
CA ALA A 31 13.94 4.50 -17.20
C ALA A 31 12.51 4.00 -17.45
N THR A 32 12.32 3.16 -18.46
CA THR A 32 11.02 2.55 -18.77
C THR A 32 10.53 1.64 -17.64
N LEU A 33 11.43 0.86 -17.01
CA LEU A 33 11.08 0.01 -15.87
C LEU A 33 10.60 0.86 -14.68
N MET A 34 11.36 1.88 -14.30
CA MET A 34 11.01 2.75 -13.18
C MET A 34 9.70 3.50 -13.43
N PHE A 35 9.52 4.02 -14.64
CA PHE A 35 8.26 4.64 -15.06
C PHE A 35 7.09 3.64 -14.91
N THR A 36 7.20 2.46 -15.50
CA THR A 36 6.12 1.45 -15.46
C THR A 36 5.81 1.01 -14.02
N LEU A 37 6.83 0.78 -13.19
CA LEU A 37 6.66 0.35 -11.80
C LEU A 37 5.94 1.43 -10.96
N ILE A 38 6.42 2.68 -11.01
CA ILE A 38 5.84 3.77 -10.22
C ILE A 38 4.39 4.05 -10.65
N TYR A 39 4.14 4.18 -11.95
CA TYR A 39 2.79 4.48 -12.45
C TYR A 39 1.82 3.33 -12.26
N SER A 40 2.25 2.07 -12.42
CA SER A 40 1.39 0.90 -12.18
C SER A 40 0.98 0.82 -10.71
N THR A 41 1.91 1.01 -9.77
CA THR A 41 1.58 0.98 -8.33
C THR A 41 0.69 2.15 -7.95
N ASN A 42 0.94 3.35 -8.49
CA ASN A 42 0.10 4.51 -8.21
C ASN A 42 -1.32 4.33 -8.74
N LEU A 43 -1.48 3.82 -9.96
CA LEU A 43 -2.78 3.50 -10.53
C LEU A 43 -3.54 2.52 -9.64
N TYR A 44 -2.89 1.42 -9.24
CA TYR A 44 -3.48 0.43 -8.32
C TYR A 44 -3.97 1.06 -7.00
N LEU A 45 -3.13 1.89 -6.36
CA LEU A 45 -3.47 2.56 -5.11
C LEU A 45 -4.57 3.62 -5.25
N LEU A 46 -4.72 4.22 -6.43
CA LEU A 46 -5.77 5.21 -6.70
C LEU A 46 -7.11 4.58 -7.08
N THR A 47 -7.10 3.43 -7.77
CA THR A 47 -8.32 2.79 -8.27
C THR A 47 -8.91 1.76 -7.33
N THR A 48 -8.16 1.28 -6.32
CA THR A 48 -8.58 0.19 -5.44
C THR A 48 -8.66 0.66 -4.00
N ALA A 49 -9.79 0.39 -3.32
CA ALA A 49 -9.97 0.78 -1.94
C ALA A 49 -9.11 -0.10 -1.00
N PRO A 50 -8.56 0.44 0.11
CA PRO A 50 -7.75 -0.35 1.04
C PRO A 50 -8.46 -1.60 1.58
N GLU A 51 -9.78 -1.54 1.79
CA GLU A 51 -10.59 -2.68 2.23
C GLU A 51 -10.63 -3.82 1.19
N GLU A 52 -10.65 -3.47 -0.09
CA GLU A 52 -10.62 -4.44 -1.20
C GLU A 52 -9.24 -5.11 -1.29
N ILE A 53 -8.16 -4.36 -1.04
CA ILE A 53 -6.80 -4.90 -0.96
C ILE A 53 -6.72 -5.98 0.13
N THR A 54 -7.27 -5.72 1.31
CA THR A 54 -7.28 -6.71 2.41
C THR A 54 -8.11 -7.95 2.10
N ALA A 55 -9.25 -7.78 1.44
CA ALA A 55 -10.06 -8.92 0.99
C ALA A 55 -9.33 -9.73 -0.11
N GLY A 56 -8.55 -9.07 -0.97
CA GLY A 56 -7.67 -9.75 -1.93
C GLY A 56 -6.57 -10.56 -1.23
N ILE A 57 -5.93 -9.98 -0.23
CA ILE A 57 -4.93 -10.66 0.61
C ILE A 57 -5.54 -11.86 1.34
N GLU A 58 -6.77 -11.74 1.86
CA GLU A 58 -7.50 -12.87 2.47
C GLU A 58 -7.64 -14.03 1.48
N SER A 59 -8.10 -13.75 0.25
CA SER A 59 -8.24 -14.77 -0.78
C SER A 59 -6.91 -15.45 -1.12
N LEU A 60 -5.81 -14.69 -1.12
CA LEU A 60 -4.47 -15.23 -1.39
C LEU A 60 -3.92 -16.05 -0.22
N LEU A 61 -4.28 -15.69 1.02
CA LEU A 61 -3.87 -16.40 2.24
C LEU A 61 -4.77 -17.59 2.55
N GLN A 62 -5.98 -17.67 2.01
CA GLN A 62 -6.92 -18.78 2.21
C GLN A 62 -6.31 -20.20 2.09
N PRO A 63 -5.45 -20.54 1.09
CA PRO A 63 -4.82 -21.86 1.01
C PRO A 63 -3.88 -22.17 2.20
N LEU A 64 -3.31 -21.15 2.85
CA LEU A 64 -2.45 -21.33 4.02
C LEU A 64 -3.24 -21.77 5.26
N ARG A 65 -4.58 -21.75 5.23
CA ARG A 65 -5.43 -22.24 6.33
C ARG A 65 -5.16 -23.72 6.62
N ARG A 66 -4.70 -24.48 5.62
CA ARG A 66 -4.30 -25.88 5.79
C ARG A 66 -3.14 -26.07 6.78
N PHE A 67 -2.35 -25.03 7.04
CA PHE A 67 -1.25 -25.05 8.01
C PHE A 67 -1.69 -24.60 9.42
N ASN A 68 -2.99 -24.62 9.73
CA ASN A 68 -3.56 -24.21 11.03
C ASN A 68 -3.23 -22.75 11.42
N LEU A 69 -3.07 -21.86 10.44
CA LEU A 69 -2.88 -20.44 10.69
C LEU A 69 -4.24 -19.72 10.84
N PRO A 70 -4.41 -18.81 11.82
CA PRO A 70 -5.66 -18.08 12.08
C PRO A 70 -5.85 -16.90 11.10
N ILE A 71 -6.04 -17.22 9.82
CA ILE A 71 -6.15 -16.22 8.75
C ILE A 71 -7.39 -15.35 8.93
N THR A 72 -8.54 -15.96 9.27
CA THR A 72 -9.82 -15.24 9.42
C THR A 72 -9.73 -14.15 10.49
N GLU A 73 -9.08 -14.43 11.63
CA GLU A 73 -8.87 -13.46 12.71
C GLU A 73 -7.92 -12.34 12.31
N THR A 74 -6.82 -12.72 11.64
CA THR A 74 -5.81 -11.76 11.17
C THR A 74 -6.40 -10.80 10.14
N VAL A 75 -7.23 -11.30 9.22
CA VAL A 75 -7.90 -10.49 8.21
C VAL A 75 -8.98 -9.61 8.83
N LEU A 76 -9.77 -10.14 9.77
CA LEU A 76 -10.80 -9.36 10.46
C LEU A 76 -10.20 -8.20 11.25
N THR A 77 -9.14 -8.46 12.02
CA THR A 77 -8.42 -7.41 12.77
C THR A 77 -7.81 -6.37 11.82
N LEU A 78 -7.22 -6.79 10.70
CA LEU A 78 -6.69 -5.88 9.69
C LEU A 78 -7.78 -5.03 9.03
N THR A 79 -8.92 -5.62 8.67
CA THR A 79 -10.05 -4.91 8.04
C THR A 79 -10.64 -3.88 9.00
N LEU A 80 -10.81 -4.25 10.28
CA LEU A 80 -11.23 -3.32 11.32
C LEU A 80 -10.22 -2.19 11.51
N ALA A 81 -8.92 -2.51 11.52
CA ALA A 81 -7.86 -1.51 11.62
C ALA A 81 -7.91 -0.52 10.46
N LEU A 82 -8.07 -0.98 9.21
CA LEU A 82 -8.18 -0.09 8.05
C LEU A 82 -9.40 0.84 8.14
N ARG A 83 -10.53 0.34 8.62
CA ARG A 83 -11.73 1.18 8.87
C ARG A 83 -11.54 2.16 10.02
N PHE A 84 -10.67 1.82 10.97
CA PHE A 84 -10.36 2.68 12.11
C PHE A 84 -9.37 3.80 11.73
N ILE A 85 -8.52 3.61 10.71
CA ILE A 85 -7.55 4.64 10.27
C ILE A 85 -8.21 5.99 9.94
N PRO A 86 -9.28 6.08 9.13
CA PRO A 86 -9.97 7.34 8.88
C PRO A 86 -10.47 8.01 10.15
N LEU A 87 -11.00 7.21 11.10
CA LEU A 87 -11.51 7.69 12.37
C LEU A 87 -10.41 8.24 13.27
N VAL A 88 -9.27 7.54 13.35
CA VAL A 88 -8.08 7.99 14.07
C VAL A 88 -7.56 9.30 13.48
N LEU A 89 -7.52 9.41 12.16
CA LEU A 89 -7.05 10.61 11.48
C LEU A 89 -7.98 11.81 11.78
N GLU A 90 -9.29 11.59 11.78
CA GLU A 90 -10.26 12.61 12.17
C GLU A 90 -10.07 13.06 13.63
N GLU A 91 -9.90 12.11 14.55
CA GLU A 91 -9.63 12.39 15.97
C GLU A 91 -8.34 13.19 16.17
N VAL A 92 -7.27 12.82 15.47
CA VAL A 92 -6.00 13.57 15.46
C VAL A 92 -6.22 15.00 14.95
N GLN A 93 -6.94 15.17 13.85
CA GLN A 93 -7.23 16.50 13.31
C GLN A 93 -8.04 17.36 14.28
N ASN A 94 -9.03 16.77 14.96
CA ASN A 94 -9.84 17.45 15.97
C ASN A 94 -9.02 17.86 17.20
N LEU A 95 -8.16 16.97 17.69
CA LEU A 95 -7.25 17.26 18.80
C LEU A 95 -6.24 18.36 18.43
N VAL A 96 -5.64 18.29 17.23
CA VAL A 96 -4.71 19.34 16.75
C VAL A 96 -5.41 20.70 16.65
N ARG A 97 -6.65 20.75 16.15
CA ARG A 97 -7.44 21.99 16.11
C ARG A 97 -7.74 22.52 17.52
N SER A 98 -8.13 21.66 18.46
CA SER A 98 -8.40 22.00 19.86
C SER A 98 -7.15 22.54 20.59
N VAL A 99 -5.99 21.94 20.34
CA VAL A 99 -4.73 22.36 20.94
C VAL A 99 -4.26 23.70 20.36
N ARG A 100 -4.55 23.96 19.08
CA ARG A 100 -4.28 25.26 18.43
C ARG A 100 -5.17 26.39 18.97
N THR A 101 -6.40 26.12 19.37
CA THR A 101 -7.31 27.14 19.94
C THR A 101 -7.02 27.43 21.40
N ARG A 102 -6.48 26.46 22.15
CA ARG A 102 -5.88 26.76 23.46
C ARG A 102 -4.77 27.76 23.25
N ALA A 103 -4.81 28.89 23.98
CA ALA A 103 -3.86 29.99 23.91
C ALA A 103 -2.47 29.62 24.45
N ILE A 104 -1.91 28.52 23.96
CA ILE A 104 -0.57 28.04 24.25
C ILE A 104 0.39 29.03 23.58
N ASN A 105 1.28 29.62 24.37
CA ASN A 105 2.31 30.51 23.85
C ASN A 105 3.41 29.69 23.15
N TRP A 106 3.13 29.20 21.94
CA TRP A 106 4.04 28.41 21.12
C TRP A 106 5.42 29.08 20.93
N LYS A 107 5.45 30.42 20.88
CA LYS A 107 6.69 31.22 20.77
C LYS A 107 7.57 31.20 22.03
N LYS A 108 7.01 30.92 23.21
CA LYS A 108 7.75 30.78 24.48
C LYS A 108 7.98 29.32 24.88
N LEU A 109 7.49 28.36 24.10
CA LEU A 109 7.62 26.95 24.40
C LEU A 109 9.04 26.47 24.05
N GLY A 110 9.80 26.08 25.07
CA GLY A 110 11.01 25.28 24.86
C GLY A 110 10.67 23.86 24.38
N LEU A 111 11.67 23.15 23.84
CA LEU A 111 11.50 21.77 23.33
C LEU A 111 10.87 20.82 24.36
N GLN A 112 11.29 20.92 25.64
CA GLN A 112 10.80 20.08 26.73
C GLN A 112 9.30 20.31 27.00
N ASN A 113 8.85 21.56 27.06
CA ASN A 113 7.45 21.90 27.29
C ASN A 113 6.58 21.53 26.08
N GLY A 114 7.13 21.59 24.86
CA GLY A 114 6.45 21.11 23.65
C GLY A 114 6.21 19.60 23.66
N LEU A 115 7.21 18.82 24.07
CA LEU A 115 7.09 17.37 24.25
C LEU A 115 5.99 17.02 25.26
N GLN A 116 5.92 17.73 26.39
CA GLN A 116 4.89 17.49 27.41
C GLN A 116 3.47 17.77 26.88
N VAL A 117 3.29 18.82 26.07
CA VAL A 117 2.00 19.10 25.41
C VAL A 117 1.63 17.97 24.44
N TRP A 118 2.57 17.53 23.60
CA TRP A 118 2.31 16.43 22.66
C TRP A 118 2.04 15.10 23.37
N ALA A 119 2.71 14.82 24.49
CA ALA A 119 2.44 13.65 25.31
C ALA A 119 1.00 13.68 25.87
N ALA A 120 0.53 14.82 26.38
CA ALA A 120 -0.85 14.97 26.85
C ALA A 120 -1.89 14.81 25.72
N VAL A 121 -1.56 15.24 24.49
CA VAL A 121 -2.41 15.03 23.32
C VAL A 121 -2.47 13.55 22.93
N ALA A 122 -1.34 12.85 22.97
CA ALA A 122 -1.28 11.42 22.70
C ALA A 122 -2.06 10.62 23.75
N GLU A 123 -1.95 10.97 25.03
CA GLU A 123 -2.76 10.37 26.11
C GLU A 123 -4.26 10.52 25.82
N LYS A 124 -4.71 11.73 25.48
CA LYS A 124 -6.12 11.98 25.12
C LYS A 124 -6.56 11.22 23.88
N LEU A 125 -5.70 11.10 22.88
CA LEU A 125 -5.98 10.29 21.69
C LEU A 125 -6.19 8.82 22.09
N VAL A 126 -5.27 8.24 22.88
CA VAL A 126 -5.36 6.84 23.29
C VAL A 126 -6.64 6.57 24.10
N ASP A 127 -6.98 7.43 25.06
CA ASP A 127 -8.24 7.32 25.82
C ASP A 127 -9.46 7.28 24.89
N ASN A 128 -9.53 8.23 23.95
CA ASN A 128 -10.66 8.32 23.01
C ASN A 128 -10.72 7.09 22.08
N LEU A 129 -9.57 6.58 21.63
CA LEU A 129 -9.52 5.39 20.77
C LEU A 129 -9.91 4.11 21.53
N LEU A 130 -9.52 3.98 22.81
CA LEU A 130 -9.91 2.84 23.64
C LEU A 130 -11.43 2.82 23.88
N VAL A 131 -12.05 3.96 24.18
CA VAL A 131 -13.51 4.06 24.30
C VAL A 131 -14.21 3.68 22.99
N ARG A 132 -13.69 4.14 21.84
CA ARG A 132 -14.24 3.75 20.53
C ARG A 132 -14.09 2.25 20.27
N ALA A 133 -12.94 1.66 20.64
CA ALA A 133 -12.72 0.23 20.50
C ALA A 133 -13.70 -0.59 21.37
N GLU A 134 -13.95 -0.16 22.60
CA GLU A 134 -14.92 -0.78 23.52
C GLU A 134 -16.35 -0.68 22.97
N GLN A 135 -16.74 0.47 22.43
CA GLN A 135 -18.04 0.66 21.77
C GLN A 135 -18.21 -0.28 20.57
N ILE A 136 -17.17 -0.44 19.75
CA ILE A 136 -17.19 -1.37 18.60
C ILE A 136 -17.32 -2.81 19.08
N ALA A 137 -16.54 -3.22 20.09
CA ALA A 137 -16.58 -4.57 20.64
C ALA A 137 -17.95 -4.90 21.24
N SER A 138 -18.52 -3.99 22.04
CA SER A 138 -19.87 -4.13 22.61
C SER A 138 -20.93 -4.24 21.52
N ALA A 139 -20.87 -3.37 20.50
CA ALA A 139 -21.78 -3.42 19.36
C ALA A 139 -21.67 -4.73 18.57
N MET A 140 -20.46 -5.28 18.42
CA MET A 140 -20.24 -6.59 17.80
C MET A 140 -20.87 -7.72 18.62
N GLN A 141 -20.72 -7.70 19.95
CA GLN A 141 -21.32 -8.70 20.84
C GLN A 141 -22.85 -8.66 20.80
N VAL A 142 -23.45 -7.46 20.83
CA VAL A 142 -24.92 -7.29 20.71
C VAL A 142 -25.45 -7.78 19.36
N ARG A 143 -24.67 -7.63 18.29
CA ARG A 143 -24.99 -8.17 16.95
C ARG A 143 -24.76 -9.68 16.82
N GLY A 144 -24.37 -10.36 17.90
CA GLY A 144 -24.21 -11.81 17.93
C GLY A 144 -22.85 -12.32 17.42
N PHE A 145 -21.83 -11.47 17.33
CA PHE A 145 -20.47 -11.92 16.97
C PHE A 145 -19.87 -12.77 18.10
N THR A 146 -19.96 -14.09 17.98
CA THR A 146 -19.47 -15.06 18.98
C THR A 146 -18.08 -15.60 18.71
N GLY A 147 -17.52 -15.39 17.51
CA GLY A 147 -16.19 -15.86 17.15
C GLY A 147 -15.87 -15.73 15.67
N SER A 148 -14.57 -15.73 15.38
CA SER A 148 -13.98 -15.61 14.04
C SER A 148 -14.35 -16.75 13.08
N ASP A 149 -14.54 -17.96 13.61
CA ASP A 149 -14.70 -19.17 12.78
C ASP A 149 -16.17 -19.52 12.50
N GLN A 150 -17.12 -19.03 13.32
CA GLN A 150 -18.56 -19.33 13.20
C GLN A 150 -19.34 -18.29 12.38
N HIS A 151 -18.83 -17.04 12.27
CA HIS A 151 -19.51 -15.95 11.57
C HIS A 151 -18.71 -15.48 10.34
N GLN A 152 -18.76 -16.27 9.26
CA GLN A 152 -18.24 -15.85 7.95
C GLN A 152 -19.24 -14.93 7.24
N VAL A 153 -19.25 -13.65 7.60
CA VAL A 153 -20.04 -12.68 6.85
C VAL A 153 -19.24 -12.25 5.62
N ARG A 154 -19.38 -13.01 4.53
CA ARG A 154 -18.75 -12.71 3.23
C ARG A 154 -19.49 -11.55 2.55
N TRP A 155 -19.09 -10.31 2.87
CA TRP A 155 -19.64 -9.10 2.25
C TRP A 155 -19.12 -8.84 0.83
N HIS A 156 -17.84 -9.16 0.57
CA HIS A 156 -17.23 -9.03 -0.76
C HIS A 156 -17.17 -10.39 -1.45
N GLN A 157 -18.15 -10.66 -2.32
CA GLN A 157 -18.04 -11.75 -3.27
C GLN A 157 -17.23 -11.24 -4.47
N PHE A 158 -15.95 -11.61 -4.55
CA PHE A 158 -15.15 -11.40 -5.75
C PHE A 158 -15.76 -12.21 -6.91
N LYS A 159 -16.70 -11.59 -7.63
CA LYS A 159 -17.26 -12.15 -8.86
C LYS A 159 -16.45 -11.60 -10.02
N LEU A 160 -15.67 -12.48 -10.64
CA LEU A 160 -14.95 -12.16 -11.87
C LEU A 160 -15.97 -11.73 -12.94
N GLN A 161 -15.86 -10.49 -13.38
CA GLN A 161 -16.67 -9.95 -14.46
C GLN A 161 -16.05 -10.35 -15.82
N ALA A 162 -16.84 -10.29 -16.90
CA ALA A 162 -16.34 -10.59 -18.25
C ALA A 162 -15.14 -9.73 -18.67
N TRP A 163 -15.07 -8.48 -18.17
CA TRP A 163 -13.93 -7.59 -18.37
C TRP A 163 -12.66 -8.08 -17.66
N ASP A 164 -12.79 -8.69 -16.48
CA ASP A 164 -11.65 -9.26 -15.75
C ASP A 164 -11.05 -10.43 -16.53
N TRP A 165 -11.89 -11.24 -17.16
CA TRP A 165 -11.45 -12.33 -18.04
C TRP A 165 -10.70 -11.81 -19.28
N LEU A 166 -11.20 -10.76 -19.93
CA LEU A 166 -10.51 -10.13 -21.05
C LEU A 166 -9.15 -9.55 -20.62
N ALA A 167 -9.11 -8.90 -19.46
CA ALA A 167 -7.88 -8.35 -18.89
C ALA A 167 -6.86 -9.48 -18.58
N LEU A 168 -7.30 -10.58 -17.98
CA LEU A 168 -6.45 -11.74 -17.69
C LEU A 168 -5.87 -12.39 -18.95
N ILE A 169 -6.69 -12.54 -20.00
CA ILE A 169 -6.24 -13.07 -21.30
C ILE A 169 -5.22 -12.13 -21.95
N GLY A 170 -5.51 -10.83 -21.98
CA GLY A 170 -4.59 -9.82 -22.52
C GLY A 170 -3.26 -9.79 -21.77
N LEU A 171 -3.28 -9.89 -20.44
CA LEU A 171 -2.09 -9.92 -19.60
C LEU A 171 -1.28 -11.21 -19.81
N GLY A 172 -1.95 -12.35 -19.96
CA GLY A 172 -1.32 -13.63 -20.30
C GLY A 172 -0.61 -13.57 -21.66
N LEU A 173 -1.26 -13.03 -22.68
CA LEU A 173 -0.66 -12.84 -24.01
C LEU A 173 0.57 -11.91 -23.95
N PHE A 174 0.47 -10.81 -23.20
CA PHE A 174 1.57 -9.89 -23.00
C PHE A 174 2.77 -10.55 -22.32
N TRP A 175 2.54 -11.36 -21.27
CA TRP A 175 3.60 -12.09 -20.60
C TRP A 175 4.26 -13.12 -21.51
N VAL A 176 3.47 -13.87 -22.28
CA VAL A 176 3.98 -14.87 -23.23
C VAL A 176 4.85 -14.21 -24.30
N THR A 177 4.38 -13.11 -24.91
CA THR A 177 5.16 -12.37 -25.92
C THR A 177 6.44 -11.78 -25.34
N ARG A 178 6.39 -11.25 -24.11
CA ARG A 178 7.59 -10.72 -23.43
C ARG A 178 8.61 -11.81 -23.10
N VAL A 179 8.16 -13.01 -22.71
CA VAL A 179 9.08 -14.14 -22.42
C VAL A 179 9.69 -14.70 -23.70
N THR A 180 8.94 -14.80 -24.80
CA THR A 180 9.48 -15.31 -26.07
C THR A 180 10.41 -14.32 -26.77
N VAL A 181 10.16 -13.00 -26.65
CA VAL A 181 11.01 -11.95 -27.24
C VAL A 181 12.18 -11.56 -26.34
N GLY A 182 12.03 -11.64 -25.01
CA GLY A 182 13.10 -11.33 -24.04
C GLY A 182 14.05 -12.50 -23.73
N GLY A 183 13.70 -13.72 -24.17
CA GLY A 183 14.54 -14.91 -24.08
C GLY A 183 15.44 -15.17 -25.31
N ALA A 184 15.40 -14.30 -26.32
CA ALA A 184 16.28 -14.28 -27.50
C ALA A 184 17.23 -13.08 -27.45
#